data_AF-A0A5E4MIL2-F1
#
_entry.id   AF-A0A5E4MIL2-F1
#
_cell.length_a   1.000
_cell.length_b   1.000
_cell.length_c   1.000
_cell.angle_alpha   90.00
_cell.angle_beta   90.00
_cell.angle_gamma   90.00
#
_symmetry.space_group_name_H-M   'P 1'
#
loop_
_entity.id
_entity.type
_entity.pdbx_description
1 polymer ?
#
loop_
_entity_poly.entity_id
_entity_poly.type
_entity_poly.pdbx_seq_one_letter_code
_entity_poly.pdbx_strand_id
1 'polypeptide(L)'
;MEKIYNNKDERKEPIDKIWENIKSAVINASRTTLSVKRKIPSQEWITPNILDLIEERRKYKHQTDIEGQLKYRSIRNRINRESKKAKEEWLEQQCAEINHLFRTSRLDQAYGTIKSFLKTNKTRNNNIKDKNEGAIEGRKPPGRPRNSYISQLKNDVGFDTYAGLKRLAEDRDTWRAKLKTL
;
A
#
# COMPACT_ATOMS: atom_id res chain seq x y z
N MET A 1 -25.46 -72.50 12.70
CA MET A 1 -25.82 -71.14 13.12
C MET A 1 -24.81 -70.71 14.17
N GLU A 2 -23.83 -69.89 13.81
CA GLU A 2 -23.30 -68.86 14.70
C GLU A 2 -22.33 -67.98 13.90
N LYS A 3 -22.70 -66.71 13.76
CA LYS A 3 -21.84 -65.64 13.30
C LYS A 3 -20.97 -65.25 14.50
N ILE A 4 -19.66 -65.17 14.33
CA ILE A 4 -18.82 -64.36 15.21
C ILE A 4 -18.23 -63.24 14.35
N TYR A 5 -18.92 -62.11 14.42
CA TYR A 5 -18.36 -60.79 14.17
C TYR A 5 -17.43 -60.41 15.33
N ASN A 6 -16.51 -59.47 15.04
CA ASN A 6 -15.65 -58.68 15.93
C ASN A 6 -14.19 -59.17 15.98
N ASN A 7 -13.17 -58.32 15.84
CA ASN A 7 -13.12 -56.90 16.18
C ASN A 7 -12.12 -56.15 15.27
N LYS A 8 -12.53 -54.96 14.81
CA LYS A 8 -11.64 -53.99 14.17
C LYS A 8 -10.83 -53.26 15.24
N ASP A 9 -9.67 -52.77 14.83
CA ASP A 9 -9.08 -51.51 15.30
C ASP A 9 -8.20 -51.57 16.55
N GLU A 10 -6.98 -52.09 16.41
CA GLU A 10 -5.92 -51.90 17.40
C GLU A 10 -4.74 -51.13 16.80
N ARG A 11 -4.56 -49.91 17.31
CA ARG A 11 -3.53 -48.88 17.01
C ARG A 11 -3.88 -47.86 15.94
N LYS A 12 -5.06 -47.23 16.06
CA LYS A 12 -5.15 -45.81 15.66
C LYS A 12 -4.30 -45.00 16.63
N GLU A 13 -3.16 -44.51 16.17
CA GLU A 13 -2.49 -43.44 16.90
C GLU A 13 -3.52 -42.33 17.17
N PRO A 14 -3.46 -41.67 18.35
CA PRO A 14 -4.34 -40.55 18.65
C PRO A 14 -4.40 -39.61 17.45
N ILE A 15 -5.60 -39.22 17.02
CA ILE A 15 -5.80 -38.37 15.83
C ILE A 15 -4.90 -37.13 15.89
N ASP A 16 -4.66 -36.61 17.09
CA ASP A 16 -3.76 -35.49 17.36
C ASP A 16 -2.31 -35.76 16.92
N LYS A 17 -1.82 -36.98 17.10
CA LYS A 17 -0.45 -37.36 16.72
C LYS A 17 -0.31 -37.50 15.20
N ILE A 18 -1.33 -38.03 14.54
CA ILE A 18 -1.41 -38.10 13.07
C ILE A 18 -1.43 -36.67 12.49
N TRP A 19 -2.20 -35.78 13.12
CA TRP A 19 -2.29 -34.39 12.70
C TRP A 19 -0.95 -33.65 12.86
N GLU A 20 -0.26 -33.79 13.99
CA GLU A 20 1.04 -33.14 14.17
C GLU A 20 2.13 -33.74 13.28
N ASN A 21 2.04 -35.03 12.93
CA ASN A 21 2.91 -35.64 11.93
C ASN A 21 2.70 -35.04 10.53
N ILE A 22 1.44 -34.86 10.10
CA ILE A 22 1.11 -34.25 8.81
C ILE A 22 1.60 -32.79 8.79
N LYS A 23 1.29 -32.03 9.84
CA LYS A 23 1.68 -30.63 9.97
C LYS A 23 3.20 -30.45 9.94
N SER A 24 3.94 -31.26 10.69
CA SER A 24 5.40 -31.20 10.69
C SER A 24 6.00 -31.63 9.36
N ALA A 25 5.45 -32.66 8.70
CA ALA A 25 5.86 -33.07 7.36
C ALA A 25 5.67 -31.95 6.33
N VAL A 26 4.51 -31.28 6.34
CA VAL A 26 4.23 -30.15 5.45
C VAL A 26 5.14 -28.94 5.76
N ILE A 27 5.39 -28.63 7.03
CA ILE A 27 6.31 -27.56 7.43
C ILE A 27 7.75 -27.87 7.00
N ASN A 28 8.20 -29.10 7.15
CA ASN A 28 9.54 -29.51 6.74
C ASN A 28 9.70 -29.49 5.23
N ALA A 29 8.75 -30.08 4.48
CA ALA A 29 8.76 -30.06 3.02
C ALA A 29 8.74 -28.62 2.48
N SER A 30 7.93 -27.74 3.08
CA SER A 30 7.88 -26.32 2.69
C SER A 30 9.17 -25.58 3.03
N ARG A 31 9.79 -25.81 4.19
CA ARG A 31 11.11 -25.22 4.52
C ARG A 31 12.22 -25.69 3.58
N THR A 32 12.19 -26.95 3.15
CA THR A 32 13.20 -27.52 2.25
C THR A 32 13.01 -27.03 0.80
N THR A 33 11.78 -26.97 0.31
CA THR A 33 11.48 -26.63 -1.09
C THR A 33 11.35 -25.13 -1.31
N LEU A 34 10.72 -24.41 -0.39
CA LEU A 34 10.57 -22.97 -0.45
C LEU A 34 11.72 -22.34 0.33
N SER A 35 12.73 -21.84 -0.40
CA SER A 35 13.74 -20.99 0.22
C SER A 35 13.02 -19.79 0.87
N VAL A 36 13.06 -19.69 2.20
CA VAL A 36 12.57 -18.50 2.92
C VAL A 36 13.58 -17.39 2.66
N LYS A 37 13.49 -16.75 1.49
CA LYS A 37 14.31 -15.58 1.18
C LYS A 37 13.85 -14.48 2.13
N ARG A 38 14.78 -14.00 2.96
CA ARG A 38 14.56 -12.76 3.71
C ARG A 38 14.19 -11.69 2.68
N LYS A 39 13.18 -10.87 3.01
CA LYS A 39 12.81 -9.76 2.14
C LYS A 39 14.04 -8.86 2.00
N ILE A 40 14.64 -8.85 0.82
CA ILE A 40 15.70 -7.90 0.49
C ILE A 40 15.08 -6.51 0.69
N PRO A 41 15.75 -5.59 1.41
CA PRO A 41 15.22 -4.26 1.60
C PRO A 41 14.93 -3.62 0.24
N SER A 42 13.71 -3.08 0.10
CA SER A 42 13.32 -2.40 -1.15
C SER A 42 14.11 -1.10 -1.38
N GLN A 43 14.92 -0.68 -0.42
CA GLN A 43 15.72 0.54 -0.44
C GLN A 43 17.14 0.19 -0.02
N GLU A 44 18.12 0.66 -0.80
CA GLU A 44 19.53 0.30 -0.64
C GLU A 44 20.15 0.81 0.67
N TRP A 45 19.64 1.93 1.19
CA TRP A 45 20.12 2.54 2.43
C TRP A 45 19.65 1.83 3.72
N ILE A 46 18.80 0.80 3.63
CA ILE A 46 18.31 0.08 4.81
C ILE A 46 19.34 -0.96 5.22
N THR A 47 19.95 -0.76 6.38
CA THR A 47 20.95 -1.67 6.96
C THR A 47 20.29 -2.90 7.63
N PRO A 48 21.00 -4.04 7.73
CA PRO A 48 20.51 -5.23 8.43
C PRO A 48 20.08 -4.94 9.88
N ASN A 49 20.82 -4.08 10.59
CA ASN A 49 20.50 -3.65 11.95
C ASN A 49 19.10 -2.98 12.04
N ILE A 50 18.71 -2.18 11.04
CA ILE A 50 17.37 -1.58 10.99
C ILE A 50 16.30 -2.66 10.80
N LEU A 51 16.58 -3.72 10.04
CA LEU A 51 15.64 -4.84 9.87
C LEU A 51 15.42 -5.57 11.19
N ASP A 52 16.49 -5.85 11.92
CA ASP A 52 16.41 -6.52 13.22
C ASP A 52 15.59 -5.69 14.21
N LEU A 53 15.81 -4.36 14.27
CA LEU A 53 15.00 -3.44 15.07
C LEU A 53 13.52 -3.43 14.64
N ILE A 54 13.23 -3.53 13.33
CA ILE A 54 11.86 -3.63 12.82
C ILE A 54 11.20 -4.94 13.27
N GLU A 55 11.93 -6.06 13.25
CA GLU A 55 11.44 -7.34 13.75
C GLU A 55 11.16 -7.30 15.26
N GLU A 56 12.04 -6.68 16.04
CA GLU A 56 11.80 -6.44 17.47
C GLU A 56 10.55 -5.58 17.70
N ARG A 57 10.39 -4.50 16.93
CA ARG A 57 9.18 -3.65 17.02
C ARG A 57 7.90 -4.41 16.72
N ARG A 58 7.93 -5.40 15.81
CA ARG A 58 6.73 -6.21 15.48
C ARG A 58 6.23 -7.00 16.68
N LYS A 59 7.11 -7.46 17.58
CA LYS A 59 6.74 -8.21 18.79
C LYS A 59 5.85 -7.38 19.73
N TYR A 60 6.16 -6.10 19.88
CA TYR A 60 5.49 -5.20 20.83
C TYR A 60 4.30 -4.42 20.22
N LYS A 61 3.97 -4.61 18.94
CA LYS A 61 2.93 -3.81 18.24
C LYS A 61 1.54 -3.95 18.86
N HIS A 62 1.23 -5.13 19.42
CA HIS A 62 -0.08 -5.48 19.96
C HIS A 62 -0.08 -5.67 21.49
N GLN A 63 1.03 -5.33 22.17
CA GLN A 63 1.10 -5.45 23.62
C GLN A 63 0.48 -4.20 24.26
N THR A 64 -0.55 -4.42 25.08
CA THR A 64 -1.30 -3.34 25.75
C THR A 64 -0.60 -2.83 27.01
N ASP A 65 0.34 -3.61 27.59
CA ASP A 65 1.10 -3.21 28.78
C ASP A 65 1.80 -1.87 28.63
N ILE A 66 1.84 -1.12 29.74
CA ILE A 66 2.55 0.16 29.84
C ILE A 66 4.04 -0.03 29.46
N GLU A 67 4.66 -1.11 29.94
CA GLU A 67 6.05 -1.45 29.62
C GLU A 67 6.24 -1.79 28.13
N GLY A 68 5.29 -2.53 27.54
CA GLY A 68 5.28 -2.85 26.11
C GLY A 68 5.17 -1.61 25.23
N GLN A 69 4.34 -0.65 25.63
CA GLN A 69 4.20 0.64 24.94
C GLN A 69 5.46 1.49 25.03
N LEU A 70 6.14 1.54 26.19
CA LEU A 70 7.40 2.26 26.35
C LEU A 70 8.50 1.65 25.48
N LYS A 71 8.65 0.32 25.48
CA LYS A 71 9.58 -0.42 24.61
C LYS A 71 9.27 -0.22 23.13
N TYR A 72 8.00 -0.23 22.74
CA TYR A 72 7.60 0.05 21.36
C TYR A 72 7.98 1.48 20.94
N ARG A 73 7.75 2.48 21.80
CA ARG A 73 8.13 3.88 21.54
C ARG A 73 9.64 4.05 21.44
N SER A 74 10.41 3.44 22.34
CA SER A 74 11.87 3.55 22.32
C SER A 74 12.47 2.92 21.07
N ILE A 75 12.02 1.71 20.69
CA ILE A 75 12.47 1.01 19.48
C ILE A 75 12.05 1.81 18.24
N ARG A 76 10.82 2.35 18.17
CA ARG A 76 10.38 3.20 17.07
C ARG A 76 11.28 4.43 16.89
N ASN A 77 11.61 5.10 17.99
CA ASN A 77 12.47 6.29 17.96
C ASN A 77 13.89 5.92 17.53
N ARG A 78 14.41 4.78 18.00
CA ARG A 78 15.71 4.25 17.58
C ARG A 78 15.72 3.94 16.08
N ILE A 79 14.71 3.23 15.57
CA ILE A 79 14.54 2.96 14.13
C ILE A 79 14.55 4.27 13.34
N ASN A 80 13.81 5.29 13.77
CA ASN A 80 13.77 6.58 13.07
C ASN A 80 15.15 7.26 13.01
N ARG A 81 15.91 7.23 14.11
CA ARG A 81 17.26 7.82 14.19
C ARG A 81 18.24 7.06 13.30
N GLU A 82 18.30 5.74 13.43
CA GLU A 82 19.17 4.88 12.62
C GLU A 82 18.82 4.96 11.13
N SER A 83 17.53 4.98 10.79
CA SER A 83 17.07 5.12 9.40
C SER A 83 17.43 6.49 8.82
N LYS A 84 17.32 7.56 9.61
CA LYS A 84 17.74 8.90 9.17
C LYS A 84 19.24 8.92 8.90
N LYS A 85 20.04 8.41 9.84
CA LYS A 85 21.50 8.33 9.71
C LYS A 85 21.93 7.51 8.50
N ALA A 86 21.41 6.28 8.35
CA ALA A 86 21.75 5.41 7.23
C ALA A 86 21.33 6.01 5.88
N LYS A 87 20.20 6.70 5.83
CA LYS A 87 19.76 7.43 4.63
C LYS A 87 20.67 8.61 4.30
N GLU A 88 21.10 9.38 5.30
CA GLU A 88 22.04 10.49 5.11
C GLU A 88 23.41 10.00 4.63
N GLU A 89 23.97 8.96 5.27
CA GLU A 89 25.24 8.35 4.84
C GLU A 89 25.18 7.82 3.40
N TRP A 90 24.08 7.17 3.04
CA TRP A 90 23.89 6.70 1.66
C TRP A 90 23.77 7.87 0.67
N LEU A 91 23.01 8.92 0.99
CA LEU A 91 22.92 10.12 0.14
C LEU A 91 24.27 10.80 -0.03
N GLU A 92 25.07 10.90 1.04
CA GLU A 92 26.44 11.43 1.00
C GLU A 92 27.31 10.62 0.03
N GLN A 93 27.26 9.29 0.10
CA GLN A 93 27.97 8.40 -0.84
C GLN A 93 27.53 8.61 -2.29
N GLN A 94 26.22 8.74 -2.54
CA GLN A 94 25.70 9.01 -3.88
C GLN A 94 26.16 10.38 -4.41
N CYS A 95 26.16 11.42 -3.56
CA CYS A 95 26.70 12.73 -3.92
C CYS A 95 28.20 12.68 -4.20
N ALA A 96 28.97 11.94 -3.39
CA ALA A 96 30.41 11.76 -3.59
C ALA A 96 30.70 11.07 -4.93
N GLU A 97 29.94 10.05 -5.29
CA GLU A 97 30.05 9.36 -6.57
C GLU A 97 29.73 10.29 -7.75
N ILE A 98 28.64 11.05 -7.65
CA ILE A 98 28.29 12.06 -8.66
C ILE A 98 29.42 13.09 -8.83
N ASN A 99 30.00 13.58 -7.73
CA ASN A 99 31.14 14.50 -7.77
C ASN A 99 32.37 13.85 -8.42
N HIS A 100 32.62 12.57 -8.17
CA HIS A 100 33.68 11.81 -8.82
C HIS A 100 33.45 11.69 -10.35
N LEU A 101 32.22 11.42 -10.77
CA LEU A 101 31.84 11.37 -12.18
C LEU A 101 32.00 12.74 -12.87
N PHE A 102 31.70 13.84 -12.17
CA PHE A 102 31.96 15.19 -12.67
C PHE A 102 33.47 15.46 -12.83
N ARG A 103 34.29 15.09 -11.84
CA ARG A 103 35.75 15.25 -11.89
C ARG A 103 36.41 14.43 -13.00
N THR A 104 35.86 13.27 -13.33
CA THR A 104 36.33 12.38 -14.41
C THR A 104 35.70 12.70 -15.77
N SER A 105 34.95 13.80 -15.88
CA SER A 105 34.26 14.27 -17.09
C SER A 105 33.24 13.27 -17.68
N ARG A 106 32.74 12.31 -16.89
CA ARG A 106 31.70 11.35 -17.28
C ARG A 106 30.31 11.92 -17.05
N LEU A 107 30.01 13.01 -17.75
CA LEU A 107 28.79 13.80 -17.55
C LEU A 107 27.50 12.99 -17.81
N ASP A 108 27.48 12.14 -18.84
CA ASP A 108 26.30 11.33 -19.16
C ASP A 108 25.89 10.40 -18.01
N GLN A 109 26.88 9.81 -17.33
CA GLN A 109 26.63 8.94 -16.19
C GLN A 109 26.14 9.75 -14.98
N ALA A 110 26.75 10.91 -14.71
CA ALA A 110 26.34 11.81 -13.62
C ALA A 110 24.91 12.34 -13.81
N TYR A 111 24.57 12.82 -15.00
CA TYR A 111 23.21 13.26 -15.30
C TYR A 111 22.22 12.09 -15.32
N GLY A 112 22.66 10.89 -15.72
CA GLY A 112 21.86 9.67 -15.65
C GLY A 112 21.44 9.31 -14.22
N THR A 113 22.37 9.36 -13.25
CA THR A 113 22.07 9.11 -11.84
C THR A 113 21.16 10.21 -11.27
N ILE A 114 21.47 11.49 -11.49
CA ILE A 114 20.62 12.63 -11.08
C ILE A 114 19.20 12.47 -11.63
N LYS A 115 19.06 12.09 -12.90
CA LYS A 115 17.77 11.87 -13.54
C LYS A 115 17.00 10.71 -12.90
N SER A 116 17.67 9.66 -12.43
CA SER A 116 17.01 8.56 -11.73
C SER A 116 16.40 9.00 -10.39
N PHE A 117 17.07 9.89 -9.64
CA PHE A 117 16.55 10.48 -8.41
C PHE A 117 15.35 11.40 -8.63
N LEU A 118 15.36 12.16 -9.72
CA LEU A 118 14.31 13.13 -10.03
C LEU A 118 13.11 12.53 -10.78
N LYS A 119 13.22 11.30 -11.30
CA LYS A 119 12.11 10.65 -12.00
C LYS A 119 10.94 10.47 -11.04
N THR A 120 9.87 11.21 -11.28
CA THR A 120 8.56 10.89 -10.71
C THR A 120 8.06 9.60 -11.36
N ASN A 121 7.45 8.72 -10.57
CA ASN A 121 6.84 7.50 -11.10
C ASN A 121 5.79 7.89 -12.13
N LYS A 122 6.08 7.67 -13.42
CA LYS A 122 5.05 7.71 -14.46
C LYS A 122 4.07 6.60 -14.12
N THR A 123 2.81 6.96 -13.88
CA THR A 123 1.73 5.98 -13.81
C THR A 123 1.81 5.09 -15.03
N ARG A 124 1.91 3.77 -14.82
CA ARG A 124 1.81 2.81 -15.91
C ARG A 124 0.41 2.95 -16.50
N ASN A 125 0.30 3.52 -17.69
CA ASN A 125 -0.95 3.54 -18.42
C ASN A 125 -1.25 2.10 -18.83
N ASN A 126 -2.16 1.44 -18.12
CA ASN A 126 -2.64 0.08 -18.41
C ASN A 126 -3.57 0.05 -19.64
N ASN A 127 -3.38 0.96 -20.60
CA ASN A 127 -4.17 0.96 -21.82
C ASN A 127 -3.69 -0.20 -22.69
N ILE A 128 -4.57 -1.19 -22.87
CA ILE A 128 -4.42 -2.20 -23.91
C ILE A 128 -4.41 -1.44 -25.25
N LYS A 129 -3.31 -1.53 -25.99
CA LYS A 129 -3.20 -0.98 -27.33
C LYS A 129 -3.65 -2.05 -28.31
N ASP A 130 -4.59 -1.69 -29.19
CA ASP A 130 -4.94 -2.53 -30.34
C ASP A 130 -3.75 -2.56 -31.32
N LYS A 131 -3.66 -3.62 -32.14
CA LYS A 131 -2.57 -3.87 -33.10
C LYS A 131 -2.47 -2.79 -34.19
N ASN A 132 -3.53 -2.01 -34.37
CA ASN A 132 -3.62 -0.89 -35.31
C ASN A 132 -3.67 0.43 -34.53
N GLU A 133 -2.53 0.87 -34.01
CA GLU A 133 -2.20 2.23 -33.55
C GLU A 133 -3.34 3.14 -33.04
N GLY A 134 -4.17 2.62 -32.13
CA GLY A 134 -5.23 3.40 -31.48
C GLY A 134 -5.43 2.93 -30.05
N ALA A 135 -5.39 3.85 -29.10
CA ALA A 135 -5.92 3.56 -27.77
C ALA A 135 -7.42 3.27 -27.93
N ILE A 136 -7.90 2.14 -27.41
CA ILE A 136 -9.33 1.86 -27.39
C ILE A 136 -9.98 3.00 -26.59
N GLU A 137 -10.72 3.89 -27.25
CA GLU A 137 -11.44 5.00 -26.64
C GLU A 137 -12.59 4.46 -25.78
N GLY A 138 -12.25 3.88 -24.63
CA GLY A 138 -13.18 3.77 -23.53
C GLY A 138 -13.47 5.18 -23.06
N ARG A 139 -14.68 5.70 -23.33
CA ARG A 139 -15.15 6.92 -22.68
C ARG A 139 -14.98 6.72 -21.18
N LYS A 140 -14.09 7.50 -20.55
CA LYS A 140 -14.08 7.59 -19.09
C LYS A 140 -15.51 8.00 -18.69
N PRO A 141 -16.21 7.27 -17.81
CA PRO A 141 -17.40 7.85 -17.20
C PRO A 141 -16.91 9.15 -16.55
N PRO A 142 -17.51 10.33 -16.86
CA PRO A 142 -17.14 11.54 -16.16
C PRO A 142 -17.30 11.24 -14.67
N GLY A 143 -16.22 11.38 -13.90
CA GLY A 143 -16.32 11.32 -12.44
C GLY A 143 -17.44 12.25 -12.00
N ARG A 144 -18.14 11.92 -10.90
CA ARG A 144 -19.35 12.61 -10.44
C ARG A 144 -19.22 14.11 -10.69
N PRO A 145 -20.02 14.71 -11.60
CA PRO A 145 -19.88 16.11 -11.95
C PRO A 145 -19.90 16.94 -10.67
N ARG A 146 -18.90 17.82 -10.50
CA ARG A 146 -18.75 18.68 -9.30
C ARG A 146 -20.01 19.53 -9.03
N ASN A 147 -20.91 19.62 -10.01
CA ASN A 147 -22.14 20.40 -9.99
C ASN A 147 -23.43 19.58 -9.85
N SER A 148 -23.39 18.28 -9.49
CA SER A 148 -24.59 17.42 -9.48
C SER A 148 -25.78 18.00 -8.69
N TYR A 149 -25.57 18.62 -7.53
CA TYR A 149 -26.67 19.16 -6.72
C TYR A 149 -27.13 20.56 -7.17
N ILE A 150 -26.18 21.47 -7.41
CA ILE A 150 -26.50 22.84 -7.83
C ILE A 150 -27.10 22.89 -9.24
N SER A 151 -26.69 21.99 -10.14
CA SER A 151 -27.29 21.87 -11.47
C SER A 151 -28.71 21.28 -11.42
N GLN A 152 -28.99 20.33 -10.52
CA GLN A 152 -30.34 19.82 -10.30
C GLN A 152 -31.25 20.93 -9.76
N LEU A 153 -30.84 21.61 -8.69
CA LEU A 153 -31.57 22.74 -8.12
C LEU A 153 -31.84 23.87 -9.13
N LYS A 154 -30.90 24.15 -10.02
CA LYS A 154 -31.10 25.12 -11.11
C LYS A 154 -32.23 24.71 -12.04
N ASN A 155 -32.26 23.45 -12.45
CA ASN A 155 -33.31 22.92 -13.32
C ASN A 155 -34.66 22.90 -12.60
N ASP A 156 -34.67 22.40 -11.36
CA ASP A 156 -35.88 22.30 -10.55
C ASP A 156 -36.49 23.69 -10.36
N VAL A 157 -35.69 24.67 -9.93
CA VAL A 157 -36.18 26.04 -9.66
C VAL A 157 -36.39 26.86 -10.94
N GLY A 158 -35.92 26.39 -12.10
CA GLY A 158 -36.09 27.03 -13.41
C GLY A 158 -35.12 28.18 -13.70
N PHE A 159 -33.89 28.12 -13.18
CA PHE A 159 -32.85 29.13 -13.43
C PHE A 159 -31.62 28.53 -14.10
N ASP A 160 -31.27 29.02 -15.29
CA ASP A 160 -30.09 28.56 -16.05
C ASP A 160 -28.76 28.97 -15.42
N THR A 161 -28.76 30.02 -14.58
CA THR A 161 -27.53 30.57 -13.96
C THR A 161 -27.57 30.51 -12.44
N TYR A 162 -26.39 30.31 -11.82
CA TYR A 162 -26.27 30.27 -10.36
C TYR A 162 -26.59 31.62 -9.71
N ALA A 163 -26.32 32.72 -10.41
CA ALA A 163 -26.65 34.06 -9.93
C ALA A 163 -28.16 34.27 -9.75
N GLY A 164 -28.98 33.73 -10.65
CA GLY A 164 -30.44 33.76 -10.51
C GLY A 164 -30.92 32.95 -9.30
N LEU A 165 -30.42 31.72 -9.16
CA LEU A 165 -30.69 30.86 -8.00
C LEU A 165 -30.29 31.53 -6.67
N LYS A 166 -29.13 32.17 -6.64
CA LYS A 166 -28.59 32.84 -5.44
C LYS A 166 -29.44 34.04 -5.03
N ARG A 167 -29.88 34.88 -5.97
CA ARG A 167 -30.78 36.02 -5.68
C ARG A 167 -32.14 35.57 -5.14
N LEU A 168 -32.69 34.48 -5.67
CA LEU A 168 -33.93 33.90 -5.13
C LEU A 168 -33.70 33.36 -3.71
N ALA A 169 -32.57 32.70 -3.46
CA ALA A 169 -32.24 32.15 -2.14
C ALA A 169 -31.91 33.22 -1.08
N GLU A 170 -31.59 34.45 -1.50
CA GLU A 170 -31.38 35.59 -0.61
C GLU A 170 -32.69 36.09 0.02
N ASP A 171 -33.83 35.90 -0.67
CA ASP A 171 -35.16 36.12 -0.11
C ASP A 171 -35.79 34.80 0.33
N ARG A 172 -35.86 34.62 1.64
CA ARG A 172 -36.26 33.37 2.28
C ARG A 172 -37.73 33.01 2.02
N ASP A 173 -38.60 33.99 1.88
CA ASP A 173 -40.04 33.75 1.73
C ASP A 173 -40.38 33.39 0.29
N THR A 174 -39.78 34.06 -0.68
CA THR A 174 -39.91 33.69 -2.10
C THR A 174 -39.24 32.37 -2.43
N TRP A 175 -38.09 32.07 -1.82
CA TRP A 175 -37.45 30.75 -1.91
C TRP A 175 -38.36 29.62 -1.43
N ARG A 176 -39.02 29.79 -0.27
CA ARG A 176 -39.93 28.79 0.30
C ARG A 176 -41.22 28.63 -0.50
N ALA A 177 -41.77 29.73 -1.01
CA ALA A 177 -42.94 29.68 -1.88
C ALA A 177 -42.63 28.90 -3.16
N LYS A 178 -41.45 29.12 -3.75
CA LYS A 178 -41.02 28.44 -4.97
C LYS A 178 -40.73 26.95 -4.77
N LEU A 179 -40.11 26.56 -3.65
CA LEU A 179 -39.91 25.14 -3.32
C LEU A 179 -41.22 24.39 -3.05
N LYS A 180 -42.29 25.06 -2.59
CA LYS A 180 -43.61 24.42 -2.41
C LYS A 180 -44.37 24.19 -3.72
N THR A 181 -43.95 24.87 -4.79
CA THR A 181 -44.53 24.73 -6.13
C THR A 181 -43.77 23.74 -7.03
N LEU A 182 -42.68 23.15 -6.52
CA LEU A 182 -41.90 22.09 -7.16
C LEU A 182 -42.30 20.72 -6.60
#